data_AF-A0A2P5GTY7-F1
#
_entry.id   AF-A0A2P5GTY7-F1
#
_cell.length_a   1.000
_cell.length_b   1.000
_cell.length_c   1.000
_cell.angle_alpha   90.00
_cell.angle_beta   90.00
_cell.angle_gamma   90.00
#
_symmetry.space_group_name_H-M   'P 1'
#
loop_
_entity.id
_entity.type
_entity.pdbx_description
1 polymer ?
#
loop_
_entity_poly.entity_id
_entity_poly.type
_entity_poly.pdbx_seq_one_letter_code
_entity_poly.pdbx_strand_id
1 'polypeptide(L)'
;MTTHRSEKDSMGAIEVPADKLWGAQTQRSLEHFRISTEKMPVSLIRALALTKRAAAKVNQDLGLLPAEKANAIIRAADEVLAGQHPQEFPLAIWQTGSGTQSNMNMNEVLANRASELLGGVRGMERKVHPNDDVNKSQSSNDVFPTAMHVAAIIALKEELIPQLNVLKNTLAAKSEAFRDIVKIGRTHLQDATPLTLGQEISGWVAMLEHNLRHIEHSLPHLSELALGGTAVGTGLNTHPEYAQRVAQELASLTGQAFITAPNKFEALATCDALVHSHGALKGLAASMMKIANDVRWLASGPRCGIGELSIPENEPGSSIMPGKVNPTQCEAMTMLCCQVLGNDVAINLGGASGNFELNVYRPMVIHNFMQSVRLLADGMESFNEHCATGIEPNRERIARLLNESLMLVTALNTHIGYDKAAEIAKKAHKEGLTLKESALKLGYLSEEEFDNWVRPHEMVGSMPKTR
;
A
#
# COMPACT_ATOMS: atom_id res chain seq x y z
N MET A 1 -0.71 -37.89 -21.54
CA MET A 1 0.17 -37.20 -22.50
C MET A 1 -0.49 -35.88 -22.85
N THR A 2 0.20 -34.76 -22.69
CA THR A 2 -0.34 -33.45 -23.08
C THR A 2 -0.35 -33.38 -24.61
N THR A 3 -1.53 -33.23 -25.20
CA THR A 3 -1.67 -32.99 -26.65
C THR A 3 -1.20 -31.58 -26.96
N HIS A 4 -0.48 -31.38 -28.05
CA HIS A 4 0.03 -30.07 -28.49
C HIS A 4 -0.62 -29.65 -29.79
N ARG A 5 -0.68 -28.35 -30.03
CA ARG A 5 -1.00 -27.73 -31.32
C ARG A 5 0.19 -26.89 -31.79
N SER A 6 0.42 -26.88 -33.09
CA SER A 6 1.43 -26.01 -33.68
C SER A 6 0.85 -24.61 -33.89
N GLU A 7 1.47 -23.60 -33.30
CA GLU A 7 1.22 -22.19 -33.62
C GLU A 7 2.46 -21.53 -34.20
N LYS A 8 2.27 -20.39 -34.88
CA LYS A 8 3.36 -19.66 -35.51
C LYS A 8 3.26 -18.17 -35.21
N ASP A 9 4.39 -17.57 -34.90
CA ASP A 9 4.61 -16.12 -34.92
C ASP A 9 5.64 -15.76 -36.01
N SER A 10 6.12 -14.52 -36.01
CA SER A 10 7.12 -14.07 -36.99
C SER A 10 8.47 -14.79 -36.87
N MET A 11 8.76 -15.47 -35.74
CA MET A 11 9.99 -16.25 -35.54
C MET A 11 9.87 -17.72 -35.96
N GLY A 12 8.68 -18.16 -36.37
CA GLY A 12 8.44 -19.53 -36.85
C GLY A 12 7.47 -20.30 -35.97
N ALA A 13 7.40 -21.61 -36.19
CA ALA A 13 6.51 -22.51 -35.47
C ALA A 13 6.98 -22.78 -34.03
N ILE A 14 6.03 -23.13 -33.15
CA ILE A 14 6.25 -23.61 -31.79
C ILE A 14 5.06 -24.47 -31.34
N GLU A 15 5.35 -25.50 -30.55
CA GLU A 15 4.32 -26.38 -29.99
C GLU A 15 3.73 -25.79 -28.71
N VAL A 16 2.42 -25.65 -28.67
CA VAL A 16 1.65 -25.10 -27.53
C VAL A 16 0.71 -26.18 -27.00
N PRO A 17 0.56 -26.38 -25.68
CA PRO A 17 -0.43 -27.31 -25.14
C PRO A 17 -1.84 -27.04 -25.68
N ALA A 18 -2.51 -28.04 -26.23
CA ALA A 18 -3.76 -27.89 -26.97
C ALA A 18 -4.93 -27.41 -26.08
N ASP A 19 -4.89 -27.74 -24.79
CA ASP A 19 -5.87 -27.35 -23.77
C ASP A 19 -5.74 -25.89 -23.29
N LYS A 20 -4.67 -25.18 -23.70
CA LYS A 20 -4.41 -23.79 -23.30
C LYS A 20 -4.91 -22.76 -24.31
N LEU A 21 -5.32 -21.59 -23.82
CA LEU A 21 -5.81 -20.47 -24.61
C LEU A 21 -4.67 -19.56 -25.09
N TRP A 22 -3.52 -19.52 -24.42
CA TRP A 22 -2.38 -18.73 -24.90
C TRP A 22 -1.76 -19.31 -26.18
N GLY A 23 -1.00 -18.50 -26.94
CA GLY A 23 -0.45 -18.87 -28.24
C GLY A 23 1.08 -18.91 -28.27
N ALA A 24 1.63 -18.74 -29.48
CA ALA A 24 3.06 -18.87 -29.75
C ALA A 24 3.94 -17.93 -28.93
N GLN A 25 3.57 -16.65 -28.78
CA GLN A 25 4.42 -15.67 -28.09
C GLN A 25 4.48 -15.91 -26.59
N THR A 26 3.35 -16.30 -25.99
CA THR A 26 3.31 -16.72 -24.57
C THR A 26 4.18 -17.96 -24.35
N GLN A 27 4.07 -18.96 -25.23
CA GLN A 27 4.87 -20.18 -25.14
C GLN A 27 6.37 -19.88 -25.25
N ARG A 28 6.77 -19.02 -26.20
CA ARG A 28 8.17 -18.56 -26.31
C ARG A 28 8.64 -17.81 -25.07
N SER A 29 7.80 -16.96 -24.48
CA SER A 29 8.15 -16.24 -23.27
C SER A 29 8.37 -17.19 -22.08
N LEU A 30 7.53 -18.23 -21.93
CA LEU A 30 7.71 -19.28 -20.93
C LEU A 30 9.01 -20.07 -21.08
N GLU A 31 9.50 -20.23 -22.31
CA GLU A 31 10.75 -20.94 -22.56
C GLU A 31 11.98 -20.09 -22.24
N HIS A 32 11.96 -18.82 -22.61
CA HIS A 32 13.15 -17.95 -22.51
C HIS A 32 13.27 -17.18 -21.20
N PHE A 33 12.16 -16.88 -20.51
CA PHE A 33 12.14 -16.05 -19.30
C PHE A 33 11.84 -16.89 -18.05
N ARG A 34 12.61 -17.97 -17.87
CA ARG A 34 12.53 -18.88 -16.72
C ARG A 34 13.37 -18.38 -15.54
N ILE A 35 13.08 -17.16 -15.11
CA ILE A 35 13.81 -16.48 -14.04
C ILE A 35 12.90 -16.45 -12.81
N SER A 36 13.38 -16.98 -11.69
CA SER A 36 12.68 -17.01 -10.40
C SER A 36 11.27 -17.62 -10.46
N THR A 37 10.46 -17.39 -9.42
CA THR A 37 9.12 -17.98 -9.26
C THR A 37 7.98 -16.97 -9.37
N GLU A 38 8.27 -15.67 -9.30
CA GLU A 38 7.24 -14.64 -9.28
C GLU A 38 6.54 -14.53 -10.64
N LYS A 39 5.21 -14.44 -10.58
CA LYS A 39 4.33 -14.29 -11.74
C LYS A 39 3.75 -12.89 -11.80
N MET A 40 3.27 -12.51 -12.98
CA MET A 40 2.61 -11.23 -13.16
C MET A 40 1.44 -11.09 -12.17
N PRO A 41 1.28 -9.94 -11.47
CA PRO A 41 0.21 -9.79 -10.48
C PRO A 41 -1.18 -10.00 -11.09
N VAL A 42 -2.04 -10.75 -10.39
CA VAL A 42 -3.43 -11.02 -10.84
C VAL A 42 -4.21 -9.72 -11.05
N SER A 43 -3.98 -8.70 -10.22
CA SER A 43 -4.57 -7.37 -10.38
C SER A 43 -4.20 -6.72 -11.72
N LEU A 44 -2.94 -6.90 -12.19
CA LEU A 44 -2.51 -6.40 -13.48
C LEU A 44 -3.15 -7.18 -14.65
N ILE A 45 -3.30 -8.49 -14.51
CA ILE A 45 -4.01 -9.31 -15.51
C ILE A 45 -5.47 -8.87 -15.64
N ARG A 46 -6.16 -8.62 -14.51
CA ARG A 46 -7.52 -8.05 -14.52
C ARG A 46 -7.56 -6.67 -15.18
N ALA A 47 -6.60 -5.80 -14.88
CA ALA A 47 -6.51 -4.48 -15.50
C ALA A 47 -6.22 -4.52 -17.01
N LEU A 48 -5.41 -5.49 -17.48
CA LEU A 48 -5.22 -5.75 -18.90
C LEU A 48 -6.54 -6.20 -19.55
N ALA A 49 -7.29 -7.10 -18.93
CA ALA A 49 -8.59 -7.54 -19.44
C ALA A 49 -9.61 -6.37 -19.50
N LEU A 50 -9.68 -5.51 -18.48
CA LEU A 50 -10.47 -4.27 -18.51
C LEU A 50 -10.08 -3.37 -19.69
N THR A 51 -8.77 -3.17 -19.89
CA THR A 51 -8.23 -2.33 -20.98
C THR A 51 -8.62 -2.90 -22.35
N LYS A 52 -8.49 -4.22 -22.55
CA LYS A 52 -8.89 -4.88 -23.81
C LYS A 52 -10.39 -4.85 -24.05
N ARG A 53 -11.18 -5.04 -23.00
CA ARG A 53 -12.64 -4.93 -23.06
C ARG A 53 -13.08 -3.53 -23.51
N ALA A 54 -12.54 -2.50 -22.88
CA ALA A 54 -12.82 -1.10 -23.22
C ALA A 54 -12.36 -0.76 -24.65
N ALA A 55 -11.15 -1.20 -25.03
CA ALA A 55 -10.63 -1.00 -26.38
C ALA A 55 -11.50 -1.65 -27.46
N ALA A 56 -12.00 -2.88 -27.23
CA ALA A 56 -12.88 -3.56 -28.17
C ALA A 56 -14.22 -2.81 -28.34
N LYS A 57 -14.81 -2.34 -27.24
CA LYS A 57 -16.04 -1.53 -27.27
C LYS A 57 -15.84 -0.22 -28.03
N VAL A 58 -14.78 0.50 -27.74
CA VAL A 58 -14.51 1.78 -28.43
C VAL A 58 -14.18 1.59 -29.90
N ASN A 59 -13.42 0.55 -30.27
CA ASN A 59 -13.16 0.24 -31.67
C ASN A 59 -14.45 -0.15 -32.41
N GLN A 60 -15.41 -0.81 -31.75
CA GLN A 60 -16.74 -1.06 -32.31
C GLN A 60 -17.52 0.23 -32.52
N ASP A 61 -17.56 1.11 -31.51
CA ASP A 61 -18.28 2.39 -31.56
C ASP A 61 -17.72 3.36 -32.61
N LEU A 62 -16.43 3.25 -32.91
CA LEU A 62 -15.74 4.00 -33.96
C LEU A 62 -15.82 3.31 -35.33
N GLY A 63 -16.48 2.14 -35.44
CA GLY A 63 -16.60 1.39 -36.69
C GLY A 63 -15.31 0.73 -37.18
N LEU A 64 -14.28 0.65 -36.34
CA LEU A 64 -12.96 0.09 -36.67
C LEU A 64 -12.89 -1.44 -36.49
N LEU A 65 -13.78 -2.00 -35.67
CA LEU A 65 -13.86 -3.44 -35.40
C LEU A 65 -15.30 -3.92 -35.64
N PRO A 66 -15.51 -4.97 -36.47
CA PRO A 66 -16.84 -5.53 -36.69
C PRO A 66 -17.52 -5.95 -35.38
N ALA A 67 -18.82 -5.64 -35.26
CA ALA A 67 -19.58 -5.86 -34.03
C ALA A 67 -19.53 -7.30 -33.52
N GLU A 68 -19.57 -8.29 -34.42
CA GLU A 68 -19.47 -9.71 -34.05
C GLU A 68 -18.15 -10.03 -33.33
N LYS A 69 -17.01 -9.58 -33.88
CA LYS A 69 -15.70 -9.78 -33.26
C LYS A 69 -15.55 -8.99 -31.97
N ALA A 70 -16.00 -7.73 -31.96
CA ALA A 70 -15.96 -6.89 -30.77
C ALA A 70 -16.71 -7.52 -29.59
N ASN A 71 -17.95 -7.96 -29.83
CA ASN A 71 -18.79 -8.61 -28.81
C ASN A 71 -18.16 -9.92 -28.31
N ALA A 72 -17.52 -10.71 -29.18
CA ALA A 72 -16.83 -11.93 -28.77
C ALA A 72 -15.58 -11.64 -27.90
N ILE A 73 -14.81 -10.60 -28.23
CA ILE A 73 -13.65 -10.16 -27.43
C ILE A 73 -14.10 -9.62 -26.07
N ILE A 74 -15.15 -8.80 -26.03
CA ILE A 74 -15.74 -8.28 -24.79
C ILE A 74 -16.16 -9.44 -23.89
N ARG A 75 -16.90 -10.43 -24.42
CA ARG A 75 -17.31 -11.62 -23.66
C ARG A 75 -16.13 -12.44 -23.16
N ALA A 76 -15.09 -12.64 -23.98
CA ALA A 76 -13.89 -13.34 -23.54
C ALA A 76 -13.15 -12.58 -22.42
N ALA A 77 -13.11 -11.25 -22.49
CA ALA A 77 -12.55 -10.42 -21.43
C ALA A 77 -13.40 -10.48 -20.15
N ASP A 78 -14.72 -10.50 -20.27
CA ASP A 78 -15.64 -10.69 -19.13
C ASP A 78 -15.41 -12.04 -18.43
N GLU A 79 -15.14 -13.12 -19.17
CA GLU A 79 -14.79 -14.42 -18.57
C GLU A 79 -13.47 -14.36 -17.79
N VAL A 80 -12.46 -13.63 -18.29
CA VAL A 80 -11.20 -13.39 -17.56
C VAL A 80 -11.45 -12.57 -16.29
N LEU A 81 -12.26 -11.52 -16.37
CA LEU A 81 -12.64 -10.69 -15.22
C LEU A 81 -13.47 -11.45 -14.18
N ALA A 82 -14.26 -12.43 -14.62
CA ALA A 82 -14.98 -13.37 -13.76
C ALA A 82 -14.09 -14.50 -13.18
N GLY A 83 -12.79 -14.51 -13.48
CA GLY A 83 -11.84 -15.48 -12.92
C GLY A 83 -11.94 -16.90 -13.53
N GLN A 84 -12.49 -17.04 -14.73
CA GLN A 84 -12.70 -18.36 -15.36
C GLN A 84 -11.42 -18.95 -15.97
N HIS A 85 -10.38 -18.14 -16.19
CA HIS A 85 -9.16 -18.52 -16.91
C HIS A 85 -7.85 -18.25 -16.10
N PRO A 86 -7.76 -18.59 -14.81
CA PRO A 86 -6.63 -18.17 -13.97
C PRO A 86 -5.30 -18.79 -14.37
N GLN A 87 -5.33 -19.96 -15.02
CA GLN A 87 -4.14 -20.70 -15.44
C GLN A 87 -3.56 -20.22 -16.78
N GLU A 88 -4.23 -19.29 -17.46
CA GLU A 88 -3.88 -18.87 -18.83
C GLU A 88 -2.87 -17.73 -18.89
N PHE A 89 -2.42 -17.25 -17.72
CA PHE A 89 -1.47 -16.14 -17.59
C PHE A 89 -0.20 -16.55 -16.83
N PRO A 90 0.61 -17.46 -17.39
CA PRO A 90 1.69 -18.13 -16.64
C PRO A 90 3.01 -17.34 -16.61
N LEU A 91 3.06 -16.14 -17.19
CA LEU A 91 4.29 -15.40 -17.44
C LEU A 91 4.91 -14.83 -16.16
N ALA A 92 6.24 -14.85 -16.14
CA ALA A 92 7.05 -14.30 -15.06
C ALA A 92 7.06 -12.76 -15.11
N ILE A 93 7.41 -12.14 -13.98
CA ILE A 93 7.65 -10.69 -13.92
C ILE A 93 8.88 -10.31 -14.73
N TRP A 94 9.91 -11.15 -14.64
CA TRP A 94 11.23 -10.97 -15.23
C TRP A 94 11.22 -11.29 -16.72
N GLN A 95 10.44 -10.51 -17.46
CA GLN A 95 10.15 -10.68 -18.88
C GLN A 95 10.65 -9.45 -19.66
N THR A 96 10.22 -9.27 -20.92
CA THR A 96 10.49 -8.00 -21.64
C THR A 96 10.03 -6.78 -20.82
N GLY A 97 10.92 -5.79 -20.73
CA GLY A 97 10.77 -4.64 -19.85
C GLY A 97 9.60 -3.70 -20.15
N SER A 98 9.07 -3.74 -21.37
CA SER A 98 7.86 -3.00 -21.76
C SER A 98 6.57 -3.68 -21.31
N GLY A 99 6.63 -4.96 -20.91
CA GLY A 99 5.44 -5.78 -20.67
C GLY A 99 4.78 -6.36 -21.92
N THR A 100 5.41 -6.27 -23.09
CA THR A 100 4.88 -6.79 -24.37
C THR A 100 4.43 -8.25 -24.29
N GLN A 101 5.16 -9.11 -23.59
CA GLN A 101 4.81 -10.53 -23.49
C GLN A 101 3.50 -10.75 -22.72
N SER A 102 3.25 -10.02 -21.63
CA SER A 102 1.94 -10.09 -20.95
C SER A 102 0.81 -9.44 -21.77
N ASN A 103 1.08 -8.36 -22.50
CA ASN A 103 0.10 -7.80 -23.44
C ASN A 103 -0.28 -8.83 -24.51
N MET A 104 0.71 -9.49 -25.12
CA MET A 104 0.47 -10.53 -26.11
C MET A 104 -0.16 -11.78 -25.53
N ASN A 105 0.15 -12.16 -24.29
CA ASN A 105 -0.52 -13.25 -23.60
C ASN A 105 -2.01 -12.97 -23.43
N MET A 106 -2.39 -11.76 -23.00
CA MET A 106 -3.79 -11.35 -22.98
C MET A 106 -4.41 -11.37 -24.38
N ASN A 107 -3.71 -10.84 -25.39
CA ASN A 107 -4.22 -10.83 -26.77
C ASN A 107 -4.48 -12.25 -27.30
N GLU A 108 -3.55 -13.19 -27.09
CA GLU A 108 -3.66 -14.57 -27.55
C GLU A 108 -4.79 -15.31 -26.85
N VAL A 109 -4.90 -15.18 -25.52
CA VAL A 109 -5.96 -15.79 -24.72
C VAL A 109 -7.34 -15.30 -25.19
N LEU A 110 -7.51 -13.98 -25.31
CA LEU A 110 -8.76 -13.39 -25.78
C LEU A 110 -9.07 -13.76 -27.24
N ALA A 111 -8.06 -13.80 -28.12
CA ALA A 111 -8.25 -14.14 -29.53
C ALA A 111 -8.72 -15.58 -29.71
N ASN A 112 -8.05 -16.53 -29.04
CA ASN A 112 -8.45 -17.94 -29.09
C ASN A 112 -9.83 -18.13 -28.45
N ARG A 113 -10.09 -17.51 -27.30
CA ARG A 113 -11.38 -17.65 -26.62
C ARG A 113 -12.54 -17.01 -27.40
N ALA A 114 -12.35 -15.79 -27.90
CA ALA A 114 -13.34 -15.13 -28.75
C ALA A 114 -13.60 -15.93 -30.04
N SER A 115 -12.59 -16.59 -30.59
CA SER A 115 -12.77 -17.46 -31.76
C SER A 115 -13.63 -18.68 -31.44
N GLU A 116 -13.45 -19.33 -30.29
CA GLU A 116 -14.34 -20.41 -29.85
C GLU A 116 -15.78 -19.92 -29.66
N LEU A 117 -15.97 -18.73 -29.08
CA LEU A 117 -17.30 -18.12 -28.90
C LEU A 117 -18.01 -17.84 -30.22
N LEU A 118 -17.26 -17.67 -31.32
CA LEU A 118 -17.77 -17.53 -32.69
C LEU A 118 -17.87 -18.87 -33.43
N GLY A 119 -17.69 -20.00 -32.76
CA GLY A 119 -17.69 -21.34 -33.37
C GLY A 119 -16.49 -21.61 -34.27
N GLY A 120 -15.36 -20.95 -34.01
CA GLY A 120 -14.05 -21.25 -34.59
C GLY A 120 -13.20 -22.15 -33.70
N VAL A 121 -11.92 -22.27 -34.03
CA VAL A 121 -10.94 -23.09 -33.30
C VAL A 121 -9.81 -22.24 -32.71
N ARG A 122 -9.02 -22.82 -31.80
CA ARG A 122 -7.77 -22.24 -31.31
C ARG A 122 -6.66 -22.38 -32.35
N GLY A 123 -5.66 -21.52 -32.27
CA GLY A 123 -4.44 -21.62 -33.10
C GLY A 123 -4.53 -20.79 -34.38
N MET A 124 -3.89 -21.28 -35.45
CA MET A 124 -3.71 -20.49 -36.68
C MET A 124 -5.00 -20.26 -37.48
N GLU A 125 -6.02 -21.10 -37.29
CA GLU A 125 -7.33 -21.00 -37.97
C GLU A 125 -8.38 -20.21 -37.15
N ARG A 126 -7.94 -19.54 -36.07
CA ARG A 126 -8.79 -18.71 -35.22
C ARG A 126 -9.47 -17.58 -36.02
N LYS A 127 -10.73 -17.28 -35.69
CA LYS A 127 -11.55 -16.24 -36.36
C LYS A 127 -11.18 -14.81 -35.93
N VAL A 128 -10.56 -14.67 -34.77
CA VAL A 128 -10.13 -13.40 -34.17
C VAL A 128 -8.61 -13.37 -34.11
N HIS A 129 -7.99 -12.35 -34.70
CA HIS A 129 -6.54 -12.20 -34.72
C HIS A 129 -6.04 -11.42 -33.49
N PRO A 130 -4.99 -11.89 -32.77
CA PRO A 130 -4.54 -11.24 -31.55
C PRO A 130 -3.98 -9.83 -31.78
N ASN A 131 -3.34 -9.57 -32.92
CA ASN A 131 -2.81 -8.23 -33.23
C ASN A 131 -3.89 -7.36 -33.89
N ASP A 132 -4.43 -7.84 -35.00
CA ASP A 132 -5.29 -7.04 -35.86
C ASP A 132 -6.67 -6.78 -35.26
N ASP A 133 -7.20 -7.68 -34.43
CA ASP A 133 -8.51 -7.52 -33.81
C ASP A 133 -8.39 -7.15 -32.32
N VAL A 134 -7.73 -7.98 -31.49
CA VAL A 134 -7.68 -7.76 -30.03
C VAL A 134 -6.78 -6.56 -29.67
N ASN A 135 -5.64 -6.43 -30.34
CA ASN A 135 -4.70 -5.31 -30.16
C ASN A 135 -4.94 -4.16 -31.16
N LYS A 136 -6.13 -4.08 -31.78
CA LYS A 136 -6.46 -3.01 -32.72
C LYS A 136 -6.36 -1.64 -32.05
N SER A 137 -5.73 -0.68 -32.72
CA SER A 137 -5.51 0.70 -32.25
C SER A 137 -4.58 0.83 -31.04
N GLN A 138 -3.80 -0.21 -30.72
CA GLN A 138 -3.00 -0.31 -29.50
C GLN A 138 -1.55 -0.69 -29.77
N SER A 139 -0.69 -0.38 -28.80
CA SER A 139 0.68 -0.90 -28.67
C SER A 139 0.85 -1.55 -27.30
N SER A 140 1.82 -2.45 -27.14
CA SER A 140 2.20 -2.86 -25.78
C SER A 140 2.69 -1.66 -24.95
N ASN A 141 3.33 -0.70 -25.61
CA ASN A 141 3.94 0.45 -24.96
C ASN A 141 2.92 1.36 -24.30
N ASP A 142 1.69 1.45 -24.81
CA ASP A 142 0.63 2.27 -24.21
C ASP A 142 -0.43 1.45 -23.44
N VAL A 143 -0.61 0.17 -23.78
CA VAL A 143 -1.53 -0.74 -23.04
C VAL A 143 -0.98 -1.11 -21.68
N PHE A 144 0.29 -1.54 -21.60
CA PHE A 144 0.84 -2.03 -20.33
C PHE A 144 0.89 -0.93 -19.25
N PRO A 145 1.41 0.30 -19.49
CA PRO A 145 1.28 1.40 -18.53
C PRO A 145 -0.16 1.73 -18.16
N THR A 146 -1.09 1.70 -19.11
CA THR A 146 -2.51 1.90 -18.82
C THR A 146 -3.01 0.88 -17.82
N ALA A 147 -2.72 -0.41 -18.04
CA ALA A 147 -3.08 -1.46 -17.09
C ALA A 147 -2.40 -1.31 -15.73
N MET A 148 -1.15 -0.84 -15.69
CA MET A 148 -0.45 -0.54 -14.43
C MET A 148 -1.19 0.52 -13.62
N HIS A 149 -1.59 1.62 -14.26
CA HIS A 149 -2.32 2.72 -13.61
C HIS A 149 -3.73 2.30 -13.19
N VAL A 150 -4.43 1.54 -14.03
CA VAL A 150 -5.75 0.99 -13.69
C VAL A 150 -5.66 0.06 -12.47
N ALA A 151 -4.71 -0.87 -12.46
CA ALA A 151 -4.50 -1.76 -11.31
C ALA A 151 -4.15 -0.99 -10.02
N ALA A 152 -3.27 0.00 -10.14
CA ALA A 152 -2.82 0.80 -8.99
C ALA A 152 -3.96 1.64 -8.39
N ILE A 153 -4.75 2.35 -9.21
CA ILE A 153 -5.88 3.15 -8.74
C ILE A 153 -6.93 2.29 -8.04
N ILE A 154 -7.29 1.15 -8.65
CA ILE A 154 -8.27 0.22 -8.07
C ILE A 154 -7.77 -0.28 -6.72
N ALA A 155 -6.53 -0.79 -6.63
CA ALA A 155 -6.02 -1.33 -5.38
C ALA A 155 -5.85 -0.26 -4.29
N LEU A 156 -5.45 0.97 -4.64
CA LEU A 156 -5.39 2.05 -3.65
C LEU A 156 -6.77 2.39 -3.08
N LYS A 157 -7.79 2.51 -3.93
CA LYS A 157 -9.12 2.96 -3.51
C LYS A 157 -9.99 1.87 -2.92
N GLU A 158 -9.86 0.63 -3.38
CA GLU A 158 -10.73 -0.47 -3.00
C GLU A 158 -10.09 -1.38 -1.94
N GLU A 159 -8.76 -1.40 -1.81
CA GLU A 159 -8.05 -2.25 -0.84
C GLU A 159 -7.39 -1.39 0.26
N LEU A 160 -6.50 -0.47 -0.10
CA LEU A 160 -5.66 0.24 0.89
C LEU A 160 -6.40 1.32 1.69
N ILE A 161 -7.03 2.28 1.01
CA ILE A 161 -7.69 3.44 1.64
C ILE A 161 -8.80 3.00 2.62
N PRO A 162 -9.63 1.98 2.31
CA PRO A 162 -10.60 1.47 3.28
C PRO A 162 -9.94 0.98 4.57
N GLN A 163 -8.89 0.16 4.48
CA GLN A 163 -8.21 -0.38 5.65
C GLN A 163 -7.48 0.70 6.46
N LEU A 164 -6.89 1.69 5.79
CA LEU A 164 -6.33 2.87 6.44
C LEU A 164 -7.38 3.64 7.25
N ASN A 165 -8.58 3.82 6.68
CA ASN A 165 -9.67 4.51 7.37
C ASN A 165 -10.21 3.70 8.56
N VAL A 166 -10.33 2.38 8.43
CA VAL A 166 -10.75 1.50 9.54
C VAL A 166 -9.78 1.63 10.71
N LEU A 167 -8.48 1.44 10.47
CA LEU A 167 -7.46 1.55 11.52
C LEU A 167 -7.42 2.96 12.14
N LYS A 168 -7.47 4.01 11.31
CA LYS A 168 -7.53 5.41 11.77
C LYS A 168 -8.71 5.62 12.72
N ASN A 169 -9.90 5.14 12.37
CA ASN A 169 -11.10 5.30 13.18
C ASN A 169 -11.01 4.52 14.50
N THR A 170 -10.46 3.31 14.48
CA THR A 170 -10.19 2.53 15.70
C THR A 170 -9.26 3.29 16.66
N LEU A 171 -8.14 3.81 16.15
CA LEU A 171 -7.19 4.57 16.96
C LEU A 171 -7.78 5.91 17.43
N ALA A 172 -8.61 6.57 16.63
CA ALA A 172 -9.33 7.77 17.05
C ALA A 172 -10.30 7.49 18.21
N ALA A 173 -11.03 6.38 18.16
CA ALA A 173 -11.90 5.95 19.26
C ALA A 173 -11.09 5.63 20.53
N LYS A 174 -9.93 4.98 20.40
CA LYS A 174 -9.02 4.73 21.55
C LYS A 174 -8.42 6.02 22.11
N SER A 175 -8.05 6.97 21.25
CA SER A 175 -7.58 8.30 21.66
C SER A 175 -8.63 9.01 22.53
N GLU A 176 -9.89 8.99 22.10
CA GLU A 176 -11.00 9.57 22.86
C GLU A 176 -11.26 8.81 24.17
N ALA A 177 -11.31 7.47 24.12
CA ALA A 177 -11.54 6.65 25.31
C ALA A 177 -10.45 6.82 26.38
N PHE A 178 -9.23 7.17 25.98
CA PHE A 178 -8.08 7.33 26.87
C PHE A 178 -7.69 8.79 27.12
N ARG A 179 -8.56 9.74 26.75
CA ARG A 179 -8.33 11.18 26.84
C ARG A 179 -7.92 11.69 28.22
N ASP A 180 -8.42 11.05 29.29
CA ASP A 180 -8.20 11.48 30.68
C ASP A 180 -7.11 10.67 31.41
N ILE A 181 -6.45 9.73 30.72
CA ILE A 181 -5.43 8.88 31.33
C ILE A 181 -4.08 9.60 31.25
N VAL A 182 -3.70 10.31 32.31
CA VAL A 182 -2.39 10.96 32.41
C VAL A 182 -1.29 9.92 32.57
N LYS A 183 -0.27 9.99 31.73
CA LYS A 183 0.93 9.15 31.75
C LYS A 183 2.19 9.99 31.67
N ILE A 184 3.34 9.37 31.92
CA ILE A 184 4.63 10.03 31.73
C ILE A 184 5.00 10.03 30.25
N GLY A 185 5.42 11.19 29.74
CA GLY A 185 6.03 11.29 28.41
C GLY A 185 7.43 10.70 28.41
N ARG A 186 7.91 10.32 27.23
CA ARG A 186 9.31 9.92 27.03
C ARG A 186 9.90 10.59 25.82
N THR A 187 11.01 11.31 26.02
CA THR A 187 11.84 11.86 24.96
C THR A 187 13.25 11.30 25.14
N HIS A 188 13.90 10.90 24.04
CA HIS A 188 15.21 10.20 24.12
C HIS A 188 15.18 8.93 25.00
N LEU A 189 14.01 8.29 25.13
CA LEU A 189 13.72 7.16 26.02
C LEU A 189 13.84 7.47 27.52
N GLN A 190 14.09 8.72 27.90
CA GLN A 190 14.11 9.17 29.29
C GLN A 190 12.72 9.66 29.69
N ASP A 191 12.43 9.63 30.99
CA ASP A 191 11.26 10.29 31.56
C ASP A 191 11.20 11.77 31.14
N ALA A 192 10.00 12.25 30.82
CA ALA A 192 9.73 13.64 30.43
C ALA A 192 8.49 14.17 31.16
N THR A 193 7.92 15.29 30.72
CA THR A 193 6.69 15.84 31.31
C THR A 193 5.47 14.97 30.99
N PRO A 194 4.38 15.06 31.78
CA PRO A 194 3.16 14.30 31.51
C PRO A 194 2.47 14.69 30.19
N LEU A 195 1.75 13.72 29.64
CA LEU A 195 0.71 13.88 28.60
C LEU A 195 -0.38 12.85 28.86
N THR A 196 -1.54 12.96 28.22
CA THR A 196 -2.54 11.89 28.29
C THR A 196 -2.26 10.80 27.25
N LEU A 197 -2.66 9.56 27.55
CA LEU A 197 -2.60 8.47 26.59
C LEU A 197 -3.44 8.80 25.35
N GLY A 198 -4.56 9.51 25.52
CA GLY A 198 -5.34 10.05 24.40
C GLY A 198 -4.52 10.98 23.50
N GLN A 199 -3.71 11.88 24.05
CA GLN A 199 -2.82 12.76 23.28
C GLN A 199 -1.71 12.00 22.54
N GLU A 200 -1.15 10.96 23.16
CA GLU A 200 -0.17 10.10 22.50
C GLU A 200 -0.77 9.42 21.27
N ILE A 201 -1.95 8.81 21.42
CA ILE A 201 -2.66 8.13 20.33
C ILE A 201 -3.16 9.14 19.28
N SER A 202 -3.55 10.36 19.66
CA SER A 202 -3.95 11.38 18.67
C SER A 202 -2.81 11.73 17.71
N GLY A 203 -1.56 11.63 18.17
CA GLY A 203 -0.38 11.74 17.31
C GLY A 203 -0.34 10.64 16.24
N TRP A 204 -0.67 9.40 16.61
CA TRP A 204 -0.77 8.28 15.66
C TRP A 204 -1.91 8.50 14.65
N VAL A 205 -3.07 8.96 15.11
CA VAL A 205 -4.23 9.29 14.24
C VAL A 205 -3.86 10.36 13.23
N ALA A 206 -3.22 11.45 13.68
CA ALA A 206 -2.77 12.53 12.79
C ALA A 206 -1.80 12.02 11.72
N MET A 207 -0.88 11.11 12.07
CA MET A 207 0.01 10.48 11.07
C MET A 207 -0.80 9.76 9.98
N LEU A 208 -1.80 8.96 10.34
CA LEU A 208 -2.64 8.25 9.37
C LEU A 208 -3.48 9.20 8.51
N GLU A 209 -4.02 10.28 9.10
CA GLU A 209 -4.73 11.32 8.35
C GLU A 209 -3.87 12.06 7.33
N HIS A 210 -2.63 12.41 7.70
CA HIS A 210 -1.70 13.04 6.77
C HIS A 210 -1.34 12.08 5.62
N ASN A 211 -1.09 10.81 5.92
CA ASN A 211 -0.79 9.83 4.87
C ASN A 211 -1.98 9.56 3.95
N LEU A 212 -3.21 9.52 4.47
CA LEU A 212 -4.41 9.44 3.63
C LEU A 212 -4.44 10.59 2.62
N ARG A 213 -4.25 11.84 3.09
CA ARG A 213 -4.19 13.00 2.19
C ARG A 213 -3.05 12.91 1.17
N HIS A 214 -1.87 12.44 1.58
CA HIS A 214 -0.74 12.28 0.64
C HIS A 214 -1.05 11.26 -0.47
N ILE A 215 -1.71 10.16 -0.12
CA ILE A 215 -2.15 9.15 -1.10
C ILE A 215 -3.23 9.74 -2.01
N GLU A 216 -4.25 10.41 -1.45
CA GLU A 216 -5.32 11.04 -2.23
C GLU A 216 -4.79 12.09 -3.20
N HIS A 217 -3.79 12.88 -2.80
CA HIS A 217 -3.14 13.86 -3.66
C HIS A 217 -2.30 13.24 -4.79
N SER A 218 -1.90 11.96 -4.70
CA SER A 218 -1.17 11.28 -5.77
C SER A 218 -2.09 10.68 -6.83
N LEU A 219 -3.38 10.48 -6.51
CA LEU A 219 -4.36 9.85 -7.40
C LEU A 219 -4.60 10.56 -8.74
N PRO A 220 -4.59 11.91 -8.84
CA PRO A 220 -4.85 12.59 -10.11
C PRO A 220 -3.84 12.20 -11.21
N HIS A 221 -2.54 12.29 -10.93
CA HIS A 221 -1.50 11.92 -11.90
C HIS A 221 -1.54 10.41 -12.22
N LEU A 222 -1.83 9.58 -11.23
CA LEU A 222 -1.98 8.14 -11.43
C LEU A 222 -3.23 7.77 -12.25
N SER A 223 -4.23 8.65 -12.33
CA SER A 223 -5.45 8.45 -13.15
C SER A 223 -5.26 8.81 -14.63
N GLU A 224 -4.09 9.33 -15.00
CA GLU A 224 -3.74 9.66 -16.38
C GLU A 224 -3.27 8.41 -17.13
N LEU A 225 -3.94 8.09 -18.25
CA LEU A 225 -3.71 6.86 -19.01
C LEU A 225 -2.90 7.10 -20.29
N ALA A 226 -1.93 6.21 -20.52
CA ALA A 226 -1.06 6.24 -21.69
C ALA A 226 -1.77 5.82 -22.99
N LEU A 227 -2.86 5.05 -22.91
CA LEU A 227 -3.53 4.46 -24.07
C LEU A 227 -3.91 5.49 -25.13
N GLY A 228 -3.65 5.15 -26.40
CA GLY A 228 -3.75 6.06 -27.54
C GLY A 228 -2.42 6.75 -27.87
N GLY A 229 -1.38 6.60 -27.03
CA GLY A 229 -0.02 6.99 -27.37
C GLY A 229 0.64 6.06 -28.40
N THR A 230 0.16 4.82 -28.51
CA THR A 230 0.65 3.78 -29.42
C THR A 230 2.15 3.48 -29.21
N ALA A 231 2.96 3.47 -30.27
CA ALA A 231 4.36 3.02 -30.18
C ALA A 231 5.26 3.97 -29.38
N VAL A 232 5.17 5.27 -29.66
CA VAL A 232 6.12 6.29 -29.16
C VAL A 232 5.45 7.59 -28.68
N GLY A 233 4.12 7.62 -28.59
CA GLY A 233 3.35 8.74 -28.04
C GLY A 233 2.59 9.57 -29.08
N THR A 234 2.86 9.36 -30.37
CA THR A 234 2.26 10.14 -31.47
C THR A 234 0.81 9.76 -31.79
N GLY A 235 0.35 8.60 -31.34
CA GLY A 235 -0.95 8.06 -31.75
C GLY A 235 -1.02 7.53 -33.19
N LEU A 236 0.12 7.19 -33.80
CA LEU A 236 0.15 6.58 -35.13
C LEU A 236 -0.69 5.28 -35.15
N ASN A 237 -1.53 5.13 -36.17
CA ASN A 237 -2.45 3.99 -36.34
C ASN A 237 -3.55 3.89 -35.27
N THR A 238 -3.92 5.01 -34.62
CA THR A 238 -5.14 5.10 -33.81
C THR A 238 -6.08 6.18 -34.33
N HIS A 239 -7.35 6.12 -33.93
CA HIS A 239 -8.36 7.12 -34.28
C HIS A 239 -8.22 8.34 -33.34
N PRO A 240 -8.43 9.59 -33.81
CA PRO A 240 -8.27 10.79 -33.00
C PRO A 240 -9.07 10.79 -31.68
N GLU A 241 -10.26 10.19 -31.68
CA GLU A 241 -11.12 10.09 -30.49
C GLU A 241 -10.83 8.87 -29.59
N TYR A 242 -9.97 7.94 -30.02
CA TYR A 242 -9.77 6.65 -29.36
C TYR A 242 -9.32 6.81 -27.90
N ALA A 243 -8.29 7.64 -27.67
CA ALA A 243 -7.70 7.80 -26.34
C ALA A 243 -8.71 8.32 -25.30
N GLN A 244 -9.47 9.34 -25.67
CA GLN A 244 -10.48 9.94 -24.79
C GLN A 244 -11.64 8.97 -24.50
N ARG A 245 -12.15 8.30 -25.55
CA ARG A 245 -13.27 7.36 -25.40
C ARG A 245 -12.89 6.12 -24.58
N VAL A 246 -11.68 5.58 -24.73
CA VAL A 246 -11.27 4.42 -23.90
C VAL A 246 -11.06 4.81 -22.43
N ALA A 247 -10.50 5.99 -22.15
CA ALA A 247 -10.39 6.47 -20.77
C ALA A 247 -11.79 6.63 -20.13
N GLN A 248 -12.76 7.17 -20.87
CA GLN A 248 -14.15 7.29 -20.42
C GLN A 248 -14.83 5.93 -20.22
N GLU A 249 -14.63 4.97 -21.12
CA GLU A 249 -15.17 3.61 -20.97
C GLU A 249 -14.56 2.93 -19.74
N LEU A 250 -13.24 3.02 -19.53
CA LEU A 250 -12.59 2.50 -18.33
C LEU A 250 -13.11 3.17 -17.06
N ALA A 251 -13.31 4.49 -17.08
CA ALA A 251 -13.92 5.22 -15.97
C ALA A 251 -15.33 4.71 -15.66
N SER A 252 -16.16 4.50 -16.68
CA SER A 252 -17.52 3.97 -16.53
C SER A 252 -17.52 2.54 -15.98
N LEU A 253 -16.61 1.68 -16.43
CA LEU A 253 -16.56 0.27 -16.02
C LEU A 253 -16.06 0.09 -14.58
N THR A 254 -15.22 1.00 -14.12
CA THR A 254 -14.53 0.87 -12.82
C THR A 254 -15.08 1.83 -11.76
N GLY A 255 -15.85 2.84 -12.16
CA GLY A 255 -16.25 3.94 -11.28
C GLY A 255 -15.09 4.88 -10.91
N GLN A 256 -13.94 4.77 -11.58
CA GLN A 256 -12.74 5.55 -11.29
C GLN A 256 -12.58 6.74 -12.25
N ALA A 257 -11.93 7.81 -11.79
CA ALA A 257 -11.80 9.07 -12.53
C ALA A 257 -10.65 9.06 -13.55
N PHE A 258 -10.60 8.04 -14.42
CA PHE A 258 -9.56 7.92 -15.44
C PHE A 258 -9.70 8.99 -16.53
N ILE A 259 -8.56 9.54 -16.94
CA ILE A 259 -8.47 10.48 -18.06
C ILE A 259 -7.35 10.09 -19.01
N THR A 260 -7.40 10.57 -20.25
CA THR A 260 -6.28 10.43 -21.18
C THR A 260 -5.13 11.33 -20.71
N ALA A 261 -3.91 10.78 -20.59
CA ALA A 261 -2.73 11.57 -20.21
C ALA A 261 -2.54 12.78 -21.15
N PRO A 262 -2.36 14.02 -20.63
CA PRO A 262 -2.16 15.21 -21.46
C PRO A 262 -0.91 15.13 -22.33
N ASN A 263 0.13 14.45 -21.84
CA ASN A 263 1.35 14.20 -22.60
C ASN A 263 1.63 12.69 -22.70
N LYS A 264 1.51 12.16 -23.92
CA LYS A 264 1.73 10.73 -24.19
C LYS A 264 3.20 10.33 -24.21
N PHE A 265 4.10 11.27 -24.48
CA PHE A 265 5.54 10.98 -24.48
C PHE A 265 6.02 10.73 -23.06
N GLU A 266 5.60 11.57 -22.11
CA GLU A 266 5.88 11.37 -20.67
C GLU A 266 5.33 10.03 -20.18
N ALA A 267 4.04 9.76 -20.42
CA ALA A 267 3.38 8.54 -19.93
C ALA A 267 4.04 7.24 -20.44
N LEU A 268 4.73 7.30 -21.59
CA LEU A 268 5.49 6.20 -22.16
C LEU A 268 6.96 6.18 -21.71
N ALA A 269 7.61 7.33 -21.61
CA ALA A 269 9.03 7.45 -21.30
C ALA A 269 9.36 7.29 -19.81
N THR A 270 8.38 7.47 -18.90
CA THR A 270 8.59 7.49 -17.44
C THR A 270 7.71 6.48 -16.70
N CYS A 271 7.88 6.44 -15.37
CA CYS A 271 6.94 5.82 -14.44
C CYS A 271 6.60 6.80 -13.29
N ASP A 272 6.61 8.10 -13.55
CA ASP A 272 6.66 9.15 -12.52
C ASP A 272 5.43 9.16 -11.62
N ALA A 273 4.24 8.93 -12.17
CA ALA A 273 3.01 8.80 -11.39
C ALA A 273 3.08 7.68 -10.34
N LEU A 274 3.68 6.53 -10.70
CA LEU A 274 3.86 5.39 -9.81
C LEU A 274 4.98 5.64 -8.80
N VAL A 275 6.08 6.26 -9.21
CA VAL A 275 7.18 6.66 -8.30
C VAL A 275 6.65 7.62 -7.24
N HIS A 276 5.95 8.68 -7.66
CA HIS A 276 5.38 9.67 -6.75
C HIS A 276 4.35 9.03 -5.78
N SER A 277 3.43 8.23 -6.31
CA SER A 277 2.42 7.55 -5.50
C SER A 277 3.04 6.57 -4.50
N HIS A 278 4.09 5.84 -4.89
CA HIS A 278 4.80 4.96 -3.96
C HIS A 278 5.54 5.74 -2.87
N GLY A 279 6.02 6.95 -3.17
CA GLY A 279 6.55 7.87 -2.15
C GLY A 279 5.56 8.17 -1.01
N ALA A 280 4.27 8.27 -1.32
CA ALA A 280 3.22 8.40 -0.30
C ALA A 280 3.06 7.09 0.51
N LEU A 281 3.12 5.92 -0.14
CA LEU A 281 3.09 4.61 0.54
C LEU A 281 4.30 4.41 1.46
N LYS A 282 5.48 4.87 1.08
CA LYS A 282 6.66 4.92 1.95
C LYS A 282 6.41 5.76 3.20
N GLY A 283 5.77 6.93 3.04
CA GLY A 283 5.38 7.78 4.17
C GLY A 283 4.44 7.07 5.16
N LEU A 284 3.48 6.32 4.61
CA LEU A 284 2.58 5.48 5.41
C LEU A 284 3.34 4.36 6.13
N ALA A 285 4.23 3.65 5.45
CA ALA A 285 5.07 2.61 6.06
C ALA A 285 5.96 3.14 7.19
N ALA A 286 6.55 4.33 7.03
CA ALA A 286 7.33 4.97 8.09
C ALA A 286 6.47 5.31 9.32
N SER A 287 5.24 5.76 9.10
CA SER A 287 4.29 6.07 10.17
C SER A 287 3.81 4.81 10.88
N MET A 288 3.46 3.76 10.13
CA MET A 288 3.07 2.46 10.67
C MET A 288 4.20 1.78 11.46
N MET A 289 5.44 1.89 10.98
CA MET A 289 6.63 1.45 11.72
C MET A 289 6.70 2.13 13.10
N LYS A 290 6.49 3.45 13.17
CA LYS A 290 6.51 4.19 14.45
C LYS A 290 5.39 3.72 15.37
N ILE A 291 4.15 3.64 14.86
CA ILE A 291 2.96 3.23 15.63
C ILE A 291 3.16 1.82 16.21
N ALA A 292 3.55 0.84 15.38
CA ALA A 292 3.78 -0.53 15.83
C ALA A 292 4.93 -0.63 16.84
N ASN A 293 5.99 0.17 16.68
CA ASN A 293 7.08 0.26 17.66
C ASN A 293 6.61 0.80 19.01
N ASP A 294 5.86 1.90 19.02
CA ASP A 294 5.33 2.47 20.27
C ASP A 294 4.45 1.44 20.99
N VAL A 295 3.52 0.80 20.27
CA VAL A 295 2.62 -0.20 20.87
C VAL A 295 3.41 -1.34 21.51
N ARG A 296 4.38 -1.94 20.81
CA ARG A 296 5.17 -3.05 21.38
C ARG A 296 6.07 -2.63 22.54
N TRP A 297 6.60 -1.40 22.53
CA TRP A 297 7.41 -0.88 23.64
C TRP A 297 6.55 -0.59 24.86
N LEU A 298 5.41 0.07 24.68
CA LEU A 298 4.46 0.36 25.76
C LEU A 298 3.85 -0.93 26.35
N ALA A 299 3.74 -1.99 25.55
CA ALA A 299 3.30 -3.32 26.00
C ALA A 299 4.43 -4.23 26.51
N SER A 300 5.69 -3.77 26.51
CA SER A 300 6.82 -4.60 26.96
C SER A 300 6.69 -4.97 28.45
N GLY A 301 6.84 -6.26 28.77
CA GLY A 301 6.56 -6.74 30.12
C GLY A 301 6.52 -8.28 30.22
N PRO A 302 5.74 -8.84 31.17
CA PRO A 302 4.77 -8.16 32.04
C PRO A 302 5.37 -7.49 33.28
N ARG A 303 6.64 -7.78 33.63
CA ARG A 303 7.26 -7.27 34.87
C ARG A 303 8.53 -6.44 34.68
N CYS A 304 9.26 -6.67 33.59
CA CYS A 304 10.62 -6.13 33.40
C CYS A 304 10.71 -5.11 32.25
N GLY A 305 9.58 -4.49 31.88
CA GLY A 305 9.50 -3.51 30.79
C GLY A 305 8.73 -2.26 31.19
N ILE A 306 8.23 -1.52 30.19
CA ILE A 306 7.40 -0.33 30.39
C ILE A 306 6.02 -0.75 30.92
N GLY A 307 5.29 -1.59 30.18
CA GLY A 307 4.04 -2.22 30.62
C GLY A 307 2.87 -1.27 30.85
N GLU A 308 2.84 -0.13 30.16
CA GLU A 308 1.74 0.84 30.23
C GLU A 308 0.50 0.38 29.44
N LEU A 309 0.69 -0.46 28.43
CA LEU A 309 -0.40 -1.06 27.65
C LEU A 309 -0.44 -2.58 27.82
N SER A 310 -1.62 -3.16 27.67
CA SER A 310 -1.84 -4.56 27.33
C SER A 310 -2.40 -4.67 25.92
N ILE A 311 -2.03 -5.73 25.22
CA ILE A 311 -2.49 -6.07 23.86
C ILE A 311 -3.06 -7.49 23.86
N PRO A 312 -3.94 -7.85 22.90
CA PRO A 312 -4.52 -9.18 22.80
C PRO A 312 -3.48 -10.30 22.70
N GLU A 313 -3.81 -11.45 23.30
CA GLU A 313 -3.02 -12.68 23.23
C GLU A 313 -3.62 -13.60 22.16
N ASN A 314 -3.05 -13.59 20.95
CA ASN A 314 -3.61 -14.34 19.82
C ASN A 314 -3.03 -15.77 19.70
N GLU A 315 -1.80 -15.98 20.17
CA GLU A 315 -1.12 -17.28 20.14
C GLU A 315 -0.12 -17.45 21.30
N PRO A 316 0.27 -18.70 21.64
CA PRO A 316 1.35 -18.94 22.59
C PRO A 316 2.66 -18.29 22.14
N GLY A 317 3.19 -17.34 22.91
CA GLY A 317 4.37 -16.55 22.54
C GLY A 317 5.71 -17.27 22.72
N SER A 318 5.73 -18.50 23.22
CA SER A 318 6.97 -19.28 23.33
C SER A 318 6.70 -20.78 23.42
N SER A 319 7.52 -21.57 22.72
CA SER A 319 7.52 -23.02 22.82
C SER A 319 8.02 -23.56 24.18
N ILE A 320 8.73 -22.75 24.97
CA ILE A 320 9.39 -23.17 26.23
C ILE A 320 8.96 -22.35 27.46
N MET A 321 8.38 -21.17 27.29
CA MET A 321 7.92 -20.31 28.39
C MET A 321 6.39 -20.24 28.43
N PRO A 322 5.71 -21.10 29.21
CA PRO A 322 4.27 -21.03 29.39
C PRO A 322 3.82 -19.65 29.89
N GLY A 323 2.77 -19.09 29.27
CA GLY A 323 2.21 -17.78 29.64
C GLY A 323 2.96 -16.56 29.09
N LYS A 324 4.01 -16.73 28.27
CA LYS A 324 4.63 -15.61 27.54
C LYS A 324 3.80 -15.26 26.31
N VAL A 325 3.54 -13.96 26.13
CA VAL A 325 2.84 -13.39 24.97
C VAL A 325 3.75 -12.39 24.28
N ASN A 326 3.78 -12.43 22.96
CA ASN A 326 4.61 -11.55 22.14
C ASN A 326 3.74 -10.56 21.36
N PRO A 327 4.26 -9.36 21.04
CA PRO A 327 3.59 -8.39 20.19
C PRO A 327 3.73 -8.75 18.69
N THR A 328 3.30 -9.94 18.29
CA THR A 328 3.52 -10.52 16.94
C THR A 328 2.89 -9.72 15.82
N GLN A 329 1.73 -9.09 16.06
CA GLN A 329 1.11 -8.17 15.09
C GLN A 329 1.99 -6.92 14.86
N CYS A 330 2.64 -6.40 15.91
CA CYS A 330 3.62 -5.33 15.76
C CYS A 330 4.86 -5.81 15.00
N GLU A 331 5.33 -7.03 15.28
CA GLU A 331 6.48 -7.63 14.57
C GLU A 331 6.20 -7.76 13.07
N ALA A 332 5.06 -8.36 12.69
CA ALA A 332 4.62 -8.48 11.30
C ALA A 332 4.51 -7.12 10.60
N MET A 333 3.87 -6.14 11.26
CA MET A 333 3.76 -4.76 10.77
C MET A 333 5.14 -4.12 10.52
N THR A 334 6.09 -4.30 11.44
CA THR A 334 7.44 -3.74 11.25
C THR A 334 8.21 -4.42 10.12
N MET A 335 8.08 -5.75 9.95
CA MET A 335 8.73 -6.47 8.84
C MET A 335 8.18 -6.05 7.47
N LEU A 336 6.85 -5.97 7.33
CA LEU A 336 6.25 -5.54 6.06
C LEU A 336 6.58 -4.08 5.75
N CYS A 337 6.70 -3.20 6.76
CA CYS A 337 7.13 -1.82 6.53
C CYS A 337 8.56 -1.75 5.98
N CYS A 338 9.48 -2.59 6.49
CA CYS A 338 10.82 -2.74 5.92
C CYS A 338 10.78 -3.19 4.45
N GLN A 339 9.89 -4.14 4.11
CA GLN A 339 9.74 -4.60 2.73
C GLN A 339 9.22 -3.47 1.81
N VAL A 340 8.23 -2.69 2.24
CA VAL A 340 7.73 -1.53 1.49
C VAL A 340 8.85 -0.50 1.25
N LEU A 341 9.70 -0.25 2.25
CA LEU A 341 10.88 0.61 2.10
C LEU A 341 11.89 0.06 1.08
N GLY A 342 12.11 -1.26 1.06
CA GLY A 342 12.94 -1.92 0.06
C GLY A 342 12.35 -1.83 -1.36
N ASN A 343 11.04 -2.03 -1.49
CA ASN A 343 10.31 -1.89 -2.74
C ASN A 343 10.41 -0.45 -3.29
N ASP A 344 10.40 0.57 -2.41
CA ASP A 344 10.57 1.97 -2.80
C ASP A 344 11.92 2.20 -3.50
N VAL A 345 13.00 1.60 -3.00
CA VAL A 345 14.32 1.69 -3.63
C VAL A 345 14.29 1.11 -5.04
N ALA A 346 13.70 -0.08 -5.20
CA ALA A 346 13.57 -0.72 -6.52
C ALA A 346 12.74 0.13 -7.48
N ILE A 347 11.61 0.69 -7.04
CA ILE A 347 10.73 1.55 -7.85
C ILE A 347 11.43 2.84 -8.27
N ASN A 348 12.15 3.51 -7.36
CA ASN A 348 12.91 4.72 -7.70
C ASN A 348 13.98 4.44 -8.76
N LEU A 349 14.72 3.33 -8.63
CA LEU A 349 15.71 2.92 -9.63
C LEU A 349 15.06 2.60 -10.97
N GLY A 350 13.94 1.87 -10.97
CA GLY A 350 13.17 1.58 -12.18
C GLY A 350 12.63 2.83 -12.86
N GLY A 351 12.08 3.77 -12.10
CA GLY A 351 11.59 5.06 -12.58
C GLY A 351 12.69 5.90 -13.22
N ALA A 352 13.87 5.96 -12.60
CA ALA A 352 15.03 6.70 -13.10
C ALA A 352 15.70 6.05 -14.35
N SER A 353 15.31 4.83 -14.72
CA SER A 353 15.95 4.05 -15.80
C SER A 353 15.27 4.20 -17.17
N GLY A 354 14.51 5.28 -17.39
CA GLY A 354 13.91 5.58 -18.70
C GLY A 354 14.97 5.95 -19.75
N ASN A 355 14.77 5.50 -20.99
CA ASN A 355 15.63 5.87 -22.12
C ASN A 355 14.77 6.28 -23.32
N PHE A 356 14.93 7.53 -23.76
CA PHE A 356 14.19 8.09 -24.90
C PHE A 356 12.67 7.89 -24.74
N GLU A 357 11.97 7.32 -25.72
CA GLU A 357 10.50 7.25 -25.75
C GLU A 357 9.88 6.15 -24.86
N LEU A 358 10.67 5.32 -24.16
CA LEU A 358 10.12 4.20 -23.38
C LEU A 358 10.92 3.87 -22.11
N ASN A 359 10.24 3.81 -20.96
CA ASN A 359 10.76 3.12 -19.79
C ASN A 359 10.49 1.60 -19.89
N VAL A 360 11.55 0.80 -19.76
CA VAL A 360 11.50 -0.68 -19.87
C VAL A 360 11.74 -1.39 -18.53
N TYR A 361 11.36 -0.78 -17.41
CA TYR A 361 11.37 -1.39 -16.08
C TYR A 361 9.95 -1.66 -15.55
N ARG A 362 8.95 -1.60 -16.45
CA ARG A 362 7.52 -1.56 -16.10
C ARG A 362 7.04 -2.78 -15.29
N PRO A 363 7.33 -4.05 -15.66
CA PRO A 363 6.94 -5.21 -14.85
C PRO A 363 7.44 -5.17 -13.41
N MET A 364 8.70 -4.77 -13.21
CA MET A 364 9.30 -4.69 -11.88
C MET A 364 8.66 -3.56 -11.05
N VAL A 365 8.47 -2.38 -11.65
CA VAL A 365 7.84 -1.24 -10.97
C VAL A 365 6.44 -1.59 -10.49
N ILE A 366 5.58 -2.13 -11.37
CA ILE A 366 4.20 -2.45 -10.98
C ILE A 366 4.14 -3.63 -9.99
N HIS A 367 5.02 -4.62 -10.10
CA HIS A 367 5.07 -5.70 -9.12
C HIS A 367 5.32 -5.17 -7.71
N ASN A 368 6.38 -4.38 -7.53
CA ASN A 368 6.75 -3.81 -6.25
C ASN A 368 5.64 -2.89 -5.72
N PHE A 369 5.05 -2.07 -6.59
CA PHE A 369 3.94 -1.20 -6.22
C PHE A 369 2.75 -2.00 -5.69
N MET A 370 2.30 -3.00 -6.44
CA MET A 370 1.17 -3.85 -6.05
C MET A 370 1.47 -4.69 -4.80
N GLN A 371 2.72 -5.12 -4.60
CA GLN A 371 3.11 -5.82 -3.37
C GLN A 371 3.03 -4.88 -2.16
N SER A 372 3.53 -3.66 -2.27
CA SER A 372 3.46 -2.68 -1.19
C SER A 372 2.03 -2.33 -0.80
N VAL A 373 1.14 -2.17 -1.79
CA VAL A 373 -0.29 -1.93 -1.54
C VAL A 373 -0.92 -3.07 -0.74
N ARG A 374 -0.73 -4.34 -1.15
CA ARG A 374 -1.26 -5.50 -0.43
C ARG A 374 -0.67 -5.63 0.98
N LEU A 375 0.65 -5.52 1.11
CA LEU A 375 1.32 -5.61 2.41
C LEU A 375 0.79 -4.58 3.41
N LEU A 376 0.58 -3.33 2.97
CA LEU A 376 0.03 -2.28 3.82
C LEU A 376 -1.46 -2.50 4.12
N ALA A 377 -2.27 -2.88 3.12
CA ALA A 377 -3.69 -3.13 3.32
C ALA A 377 -3.94 -4.30 4.28
N ASP A 378 -3.41 -5.48 3.97
CA ASP A 378 -3.54 -6.70 4.77
C ASP A 378 -2.90 -6.52 6.15
N GLY A 379 -1.75 -5.84 6.20
CA GLY A 379 -1.04 -5.54 7.43
C GLY A 379 -1.86 -4.65 8.37
N MET A 380 -2.46 -3.57 7.84
CA MET A 380 -3.30 -2.68 8.65
C MET A 380 -4.58 -3.35 9.10
N GLU A 381 -5.19 -4.18 8.24
CA GLU A 381 -6.38 -4.98 8.60
C GLU A 381 -6.07 -5.92 9.76
N SER A 382 -5.03 -6.77 9.62
CA SER A 382 -4.60 -7.71 10.65
C SER A 382 -4.18 -7.01 11.94
N PHE A 383 -3.40 -5.92 11.85
CA PHE A 383 -3.00 -5.15 13.02
C PHE A 383 -4.20 -4.51 13.72
N ASN A 384 -5.18 -4.03 12.96
CA ASN A 384 -6.39 -3.46 13.52
C ASN A 384 -7.18 -4.53 14.28
N GLU A 385 -7.51 -5.64 13.61
CA GLU A 385 -8.36 -6.71 14.15
C GLU A 385 -7.73 -7.38 15.38
N HIS A 386 -6.45 -7.74 15.28
CA HIS A 386 -5.78 -8.59 16.26
C HIS A 386 -4.87 -7.84 17.24
N CYS A 387 -4.83 -6.50 17.19
CA CYS A 387 -4.03 -5.70 18.12
C CYS A 387 -4.72 -4.38 18.49
N ALA A 388 -4.92 -3.46 17.55
CA ALA A 388 -5.31 -2.08 17.85
C ALA A 388 -6.67 -1.97 18.56
N THR A 389 -7.65 -2.77 18.15
CA THR A 389 -8.99 -2.82 18.77
C THR A 389 -8.93 -3.22 20.25
N GLY A 390 -8.00 -4.10 20.62
CA GLY A 390 -7.85 -4.64 21.97
C GLY A 390 -6.78 -3.98 22.83
N ILE A 391 -6.20 -2.85 22.39
CA ILE A 391 -5.27 -2.06 23.23
C ILE A 391 -6.01 -1.59 24.49
N GLU A 392 -5.50 -1.93 25.67
CA GLU A 392 -6.03 -1.49 26.96
C GLU A 392 -4.94 -0.90 27.86
N PRO A 393 -5.22 0.15 28.65
CA PRO A 393 -4.25 0.79 29.52
C PRO A 393 -4.08 0.02 30.83
N ASN A 394 -2.84 -0.25 31.23
CA ASN A 394 -2.52 -0.70 32.57
C ASN A 394 -2.47 0.52 33.52
N ARG A 395 -3.64 0.91 34.03
CA ARG A 395 -3.82 2.12 34.85
C ARG A 395 -2.94 2.15 36.09
N GLU A 396 -2.75 1.00 36.75
CA GLU A 396 -1.89 0.91 37.94
C GLU A 396 -0.42 1.17 37.59
N ARG A 397 0.07 0.54 36.51
CA ARG A 397 1.45 0.77 36.03
C ARG A 397 1.66 2.21 35.61
N ILE A 398 0.72 2.77 34.84
CA ILE A 398 0.76 4.17 34.38
C ILE A 398 0.83 5.12 35.58
N ALA A 399 -0.08 4.97 36.57
CA ALA A 399 -0.14 5.83 37.75
C ALA A 399 1.14 5.74 38.58
N ARG A 400 1.70 4.53 38.75
CA ARG A 400 2.98 4.35 39.45
C ARG A 400 4.11 5.09 38.74
N LEU A 401 4.30 4.87 37.43
CA LEU A 401 5.37 5.51 36.66
C LEU A 401 5.25 7.04 36.66
N LEU A 402 4.03 7.56 36.58
CA LEU A 402 3.76 8.99 36.67
C LEU A 402 4.24 9.58 38.02
N ASN A 403 3.90 8.91 39.13
CA ASN A 403 4.23 9.39 40.48
C ASN A 403 5.70 9.16 40.87
N GLU A 404 6.37 8.19 40.26
CA GLU A 404 7.80 7.92 40.46
C GLU A 404 8.70 8.89 39.67
N SER A 405 8.15 9.57 38.64
CA SER A 405 8.97 10.39 37.76
C SER A 405 9.45 11.69 38.42
N LEU A 406 10.75 11.94 38.27
CA LEU A 406 11.37 13.18 38.73
C LEU A 406 11.08 14.39 37.83
N MET A 407 10.49 14.18 36.66
CA MET A 407 10.21 15.26 35.70
C MET A 407 8.96 16.08 36.03
N LEU A 408 8.14 15.64 36.99
CA LEU A 408 7.06 16.46 37.55
C LEU A 408 7.58 17.77 38.19
N VAL A 409 8.87 17.79 38.56
CA VAL A 409 9.57 18.96 39.08
C VAL A 409 9.48 20.18 38.16
N THR A 410 9.27 19.97 36.85
CA THR A 410 9.13 21.04 35.86
C THR A 410 7.97 21.99 36.16
N ALA A 411 6.91 21.52 36.84
CA ALA A 411 5.82 22.38 37.31
C ALA A 411 6.31 23.46 38.29
N LEU A 412 7.40 23.19 39.03
CA LEU A 412 7.94 24.12 40.02
C LEU A 412 8.72 25.29 39.39
N ASN A 413 9.14 25.18 38.13
CA ASN A 413 10.00 26.17 37.48
C ASN A 413 9.40 27.59 37.52
N THR A 414 8.09 27.73 37.35
CA THR A 414 7.37 29.02 37.37
C THR A 414 7.17 29.59 38.77
N HIS A 415 7.38 28.78 39.81
CA HIS A 415 7.19 29.18 41.21
C HIS A 415 8.52 29.47 41.92
N ILE A 416 9.54 28.64 41.69
CA ILE A 416 10.82 28.71 42.42
C ILE A 416 12.05 28.92 41.51
N GLY A 417 11.87 28.94 40.19
CA GLY A 417 12.95 29.05 39.21
C GLY A 417 13.62 27.71 38.89
N TYR A 418 14.24 27.64 37.71
CA TYR A 418 14.87 26.42 37.17
C TYR A 418 15.94 25.84 38.09
N ASP A 419 16.84 26.68 38.63
CA ASP A 419 17.99 26.18 39.40
C ASP A 419 17.56 25.44 40.68
N LYS A 420 16.56 25.98 41.39
CA LYS A 420 16.01 25.34 42.60
C LYS A 420 15.28 24.04 42.26
N ALA A 421 14.49 24.02 41.18
CA ALA A 421 13.83 22.81 40.71
C ALA A 421 14.85 21.73 40.30
N ALA A 422 15.92 22.11 39.61
CA ALA A 422 17.00 21.20 39.23
C ALA A 422 17.72 20.61 40.45
N GLU A 423 17.92 21.40 41.50
CA GLU A 423 18.52 20.92 42.77
C GLU A 423 17.60 19.91 43.47
N ILE A 424 16.28 20.15 43.51
CA ILE A 424 15.28 19.20 44.03
C ILE A 424 15.40 17.86 43.30
N ALA A 425 15.39 17.87 41.96
CA ALA A 425 15.46 16.65 41.16
C ALA A 425 16.79 15.89 41.35
N LYS A 426 17.92 16.62 41.39
CA LYS A 426 19.24 16.02 41.65
C LYS A 426 19.32 15.38 43.03
N LYS A 427 18.76 16.03 44.05
CA LYS A 427 18.70 15.49 45.42
C LYS A 427 17.81 14.25 45.46
N ALA A 428 16.62 14.31 44.87
CA ALA A 428 15.68 13.19 44.78
C ALA A 428 16.33 11.95 44.16
N HIS A 429 17.00 12.13 43.02
CA HIS A 429 17.72 11.05 42.36
C HIS A 429 18.87 10.49 43.19
N LYS A 430 19.73 11.37 43.74
CA LYS A 430 20.93 10.96 44.50
C LYS A 430 20.58 10.23 45.79
N GLU A 431 19.50 10.61 46.45
CA GLU A 431 19.10 10.10 47.76
C GLU A 431 17.97 9.06 47.69
N GLY A 432 17.42 8.77 46.50
CA GLY A 432 16.30 7.85 46.33
C GLY A 432 15.00 8.34 46.97
N LEU A 433 14.79 9.66 46.97
CA LEU A 433 13.62 10.32 47.57
C LEU A 433 12.61 10.70 46.50
N THR A 434 11.38 10.93 46.92
CA THR A 434 10.39 11.63 46.10
C THR A 434 10.77 13.11 45.91
N LEU A 435 10.19 13.74 44.89
CA LEU A 435 10.31 15.18 44.68
C LEU A 435 9.80 15.98 45.89
N LYS A 436 8.68 15.56 46.48
CA LYS A 436 8.07 16.19 47.66
C LYS A 436 9.02 16.16 48.86
N GLU A 437 9.56 14.99 49.18
CA GLU A 437 10.52 14.85 50.28
C GLU A 437 11.80 15.68 50.06
N SER A 438 12.29 15.73 48.81
CA SER A 438 13.47 16.52 48.46
C SER A 438 13.23 18.02 48.56
N ALA A 439 12.07 18.49 48.10
CA ALA A 439 11.63 19.87 48.19
C ALA A 439 11.51 20.35 49.65
N LEU A 440 10.90 19.52 50.51
CA LEU A 440 10.77 19.79 51.94
C LEU A 440 12.13 19.82 52.65
N LYS A 441 13.03 18.86 52.36
CA LYS A 441 14.37 18.81 52.96
C LYS A 441 15.25 20.00 52.57
N LEU A 442 15.09 20.53 51.36
CA LEU A 442 15.81 21.72 50.90
C LEU A 442 15.20 23.03 51.43
N GLY A 443 14.00 22.97 52.03
CA GLY A 443 13.28 24.14 52.53
C GLY A 443 12.83 25.09 51.41
N TYR A 444 12.68 24.60 50.18
CA TYR A 444 12.34 25.44 49.02
C TYR A 444 10.84 25.68 48.88
N LEU A 445 10.01 24.78 49.40
CA LEU A 445 8.57 24.92 49.48
C LEU A 445 7.99 23.99 50.56
N SER A 446 6.80 24.33 51.03
CA SER A 446 5.99 23.54 51.95
C SER A 446 5.28 22.37 51.25
N GLU A 447 4.69 21.48 52.05
CA GLU A 447 3.90 20.35 51.56
C GLU A 447 2.65 20.81 50.81
N GLU A 448 1.96 21.83 51.33
CA GLU A 448 0.77 22.42 50.71
C GLU A 448 1.12 23.10 49.37
N GLU A 449 2.23 23.83 49.29
CA GLU A 449 2.71 24.40 48.03
C GLU A 449 3.04 23.31 47.00
N PHE A 450 3.68 22.21 47.42
CA PHE A 450 3.99 21.10 46.51
C PHE A 450 2.71 20.48 45.95
N ASP A 451 1.74 20.16 46.80
CA ASP A 451 0.49 19.50 46.39
C ASP A 451 -0.38 20.42 45.52
N ASN A 452 -0.31 21.74 45.75
CA ASN A 452 -1.03 22.73 44.95
C ASN A 452 -0.38 22.98 43.57
N TRP A 453 0.96 22.91 43.47
CA TRP A 453 1.66 23.24 42.23
C TRP A 453 1.93 22.01 41.34
N VAL A 454 2.16 20.84 41.92
CA VAL A 454 2.50 19.61 41.18
C VAL A 454 1.24 18.77 40.97
N ARG A 455 0.42 19.18 40.00
CA ARG A 455 -0.84 18.52 39.64
C ARG A 455 -0.75 17.91 38.24
N PRO A 456 -0.40 16.61 38.08
CA PRO A 456 -0.16 16.02 36.77
C PRO A 456 -1.31 16.17 35.76
N HIS A 457 -2.57 16.18 36.22
CA HIS A 457 -3.75 16.39 35.38
C HIS A 457 -3.87 17.81 34.82
N GLU A 458 -3.18 18.79 35.39
CA GLU A 458 -3.10 20.16 34.87
C GLU A 458 -1.85 20.39 34.01
N MET A 459 -0.90 19.45 34.04
CA MET A 459 0.37 19.53 33.28
C MET A 459 0.26 19.04 31.83
N VAL A 460 -0.91 18.57 31.40
CA VAL A 460 -1.11 17.95 30.09
C VAL A 460 -1.70 18.89 29.03
N GLY A 461 -2.01 20.14 29.36
CA GLY A 461 -2.66 21.08 28.44
C GLY A 461 -4.05 20.59 27.96
N SER A 462 -4.57 21.18 26.88
CA SER A 462 -5.84 20.75 26.27
C SER A 462 -5.62 20.15 24.89
N MET A 463 -6.35 19.08 24.56
CA MET A 463 -6.47 18.61 23.18
C MET A 463 -7.28 19.65 22.39
N PRO A 464 -6.83 20.09 21.21
CA PRO A 464 -7.70 20.86 20.32
C PRO A 464 -8.95 20.02 20.03
N LYS A 465 -10.13 20.61 20.21
CA LYS A 465 -11.39 19.94 19.85
C LYS A 465 -11.31 19.61 18.35
N THR A 466 -11.41 18.31 18.02
CA THR A 466 -11.55 17.85 16.64
C THR A 466 -12.70 18.63 15.98
N ARG A 467 -12.39 19.31 14.88
CA ARG A 467 -13.37 20.05 14.07
C ARG A 467 -14.09 19.11 13.12
#